data_AF-A0A1F7UI55-F1
#
_entry.id   AF-A0A1F7UI55-F1
#
_cell.length_a   1.000
_cell.length_b   1.000
_cell.length_c   1.000
_cell.angle_alpha   90.00
_cell.angle_beta   90.00
_cell.angle_gamma   90.00
#
_symmetry.space_group_name_H-M   'P 1'
#
loop_
_entity.id
_entity.type
_entity.pdbx_description
1 polymer ?
#
loop_
_entity_poly.entity_id
_entity_poly.type
_entity_poly.pdbx_seq_one_letter_code
_entity_poly.pdbx_strand_id
1 'polypeptide(L)'
;MGVGITFQHLIGRVIKAVLGISGSLALAVFVWGGFMWLTSGGSPDKIEKGKKMLVWAVMGLALIFGAYAITDFIIKAVTGATGT
;
A
#
# COMPACT_ATOMS: atom_id res chain seq x y z
N MET A 1 12.70 15.06 31.19
CA MET A 1 12.20 13.86 30.48
C MET A 1 12.68 13.93 29.05
N GLY A 2 13.79 13.25 28.76
CA GLY A 2 14.43 13.32 27.45
C GLY A 2 13.57 12.65 26.40
N VAL A 3 13.13 13.42 25.42
CA VAL A 3 12.59 12.92 24.15
C VAL A 3 13.76 12.29 23.39
N GLY A 4 14.10 11.06 23.78
CA GLY A 4 14.97 10.20 23.00
C GLY A 4 14.17 9.76 21.79
N ILE A 5 14.33 10.45 20.68
CA ILE A 5 13.82 10.00 19.38
C ILE A 5 14.62 8.74 19.05
N THR A 6 14.24 7.58 19.61
CA THR A 6 14.89 6.31 19.31
C THR A 6 14.77 6.13 17.81
N PHE A 7 15.87 5.78 17.13
CA PHE A 7 15.89 5.60 15.67
C PHE A 7 14.72 4.72 15.18
N GLN A 8 14.29 3.75 16.00
CA GLN A 8 13.11 2.90 15.79
C GLN A 8 11.78 3.68 15.66
N HIS A 9 11.56 4.71 16.48
CA HIS A 9 10.36 5.57 16.40
C HIS A 9 10.36 6.46 15.16
N LEU A 10 11.54 6.94 14.75
CA LEU A 10 11.67 7.73 13.51
C LEU A 10 11.31 6.86 12.29
N ILE A 11 11.88 5.66 12.24
CA ILE A 11 11.65 4.68 11.16
C ILE A 11 10.18 4.27 11.12
N GLY A 12 9.58 3.90 12.25
CA GLY A 12 8.16 3.52 12.29
C GLY A 12 7.21 4.63 11.84
N ARG A 13 7.52 5.90 12.16
CA ARG A 13 6.73 7.06 11.71
C ARG A 13 6.88 7.32 10.22
N VAL A 14 8.09 7.20 9.67
CA VAL A 14 8.34 7.32 8.22
C VAL A 14 7.62 6.22 7.46
N ILE A 15 7.72 4.97 7.93
CA ILE A 15 7.03 3.83 7.33
C ILE A 15 5.52 4.05 7.32
N LYS A 16 4.90 4.46 8.44
CA LYS A 16 3.46 4.78 8.49
C LYS A 16 3.08 5.90 7.53
N ALA A 17 3.89 6.95 7.42
CA ALA A 17 3.62 8.06 6.50
C ALA A 17 3.69 7.60 5.03
N VAL A 18 4.71 6.83 4.66
CA VAL A 18 4.88 6.28 3.30
C VAL A 18 3.78 5.29 2.97
N LEU A 19 3.37 4.42 3.91
CA LEU A 19 2.25 3.49 3.76
C LEU A 19 0.92 4.22 3.57
N GLY A 20 0.65 5.28 4.33
CA GLY A 20 -0.58 6.06 4.19
C GLY A 20 -0.68 6.77 2.83
N ILE A 21 0.41 7.36 2.38
CA ILE A 21 0.47 8.05 1.08
C ILE A 21 0.36 7.04 -0.07
N SER A 22 1.12 5.94 -0.03
CA SER A 22 1.09 4.91 -1.07
C SER A 22 -0.27 4.19 -1.14
N GLY A 23 -0.88 3.87 0.01
CA GLY A 23 -2.24 3.33 0.12
C GLY A 23 -3.28 4.21 -0.57
N SER A 24 -3.25 5.51 -0.30
CA SER A 24 -4.17 6.47 -0.90
C SER A 24 -3.98 6.60 -2.41
N LEU A 25 -2.73 6.61 -2.87
CA LEU A 25 -2.40 6.68 -4.29
C LEU A 25 -2.85 5.43 -5.05
N ALA A 26 -2.64 4.24 -4.47
CA ALA A 26 -3.07 2.98 -5.07
C ALA A 26 -4.61 2.89 -5.16
N LEU A 27 -5.33 3.35 -4.13
CA LEU A 27 -6.78 3.45 -4.17
C LEU A 27 -7.27 4.36 -5.31
N ALA A 28 -6.62 5.52 -5.49
CA ALA A 28 -6.97 6.46 -6.56
C ALA A 28 -6.79 5.85 -7.96
N VAL A 29 -5.68 5.14 -8.19
CA VAL A 29 -5.41 4.43 -9.46
C VAL A 29 -6.38 3.28 -9.67
N PHE A 30 -6.73 2.54 -8.60
CA PHE A 30 -7.73 1.47 -8.66
C PHE A 30 -9.10 1.98 -9.10
N VAL A 31 -9.56 3.08 -8.52
CA VAL A 31 -10.85 3.71 -8.87
C VAL A 31 -10.83 4.20 -10.32
N TRP A 32 -9.75 4.84 -10.77
CA TRP A 32 -9.63 5.30 -12.16
C TRP A 32 -9.63 4.13 -13.15
N GLY A 33 -8.84 3.09 -12.88
CA GLY A 33 -8.77 1.89 -13.71
C GLY A 33 -10.12 1.17 -13.82
N GLY A 34 -10.85 1.09 -12.70
CA GLY A 34 -12.21 0.55 -12.65
C GLY A 34 -13.18 1.37 -13.48
N PHE A 35 -13.17 2.70 -13.34
CA PHE A 35 -14.02 3.59 -14.14
C PHE A 35 -13.72 3.47 -15.64
N MET A 36 -12.44 3.44 -16.04
CA MET A 36 -12.08 3.28 -17.45
C MET A 36 -12.58 1.95 -18.01
N TRP A 37 -12.46 0.87 -17.25
CA TRP A 37 -12.97 -0.45 -17.67
C TRP A 37 -14.49 -0.48 -17.80
N LEU A 38 -15.22 0.07 -16.82
CA LEU A 38 -16.69 0.13 -16.85
C LEU A 38 -17.21 1.04 -17.97
N THR A 39 -16.52 2.15 -18.27
CA THR A 39 -16.92 3.12 -19.30
C THR A 39 -16.42 2.73 -20.71
N SER A 40 -15.89 1.52 -20.89
CA SER A 40 -15.31 1.06 -22.17
C SER A 40 -16.35 0.79 -23.27
N GLY A 41 -17.64 0.66 -22.92
CA GLY A 41 -18.73 0.60 -23.89
C GLY A 41 -18.65 -0.54 -24.92
N GLY A 42 -17.89 -1.61 -24.64
CA GLY A 42 -17.69 -2.74 -25.55
C GLY A 42 -16.51 -2.60 -26.52
N SER A 43 -15.74 -1.50 -26.49
CA SER A 43 -14.56 -1.37 -27.36
C SER A 43 -13.42 -2.27 -26.83
N PRO A 44 -12.89 -3.21 -27.66
CA PRO A 44 -11.86 -4.16 -27.21
C PRO A 44 -10.61 -3.47 -26.67
N ASP A 45 -10.16 -2.39 -27.33
CA ASP A 45 -9.00 -1.58 -26.93
C ASP A 45 -9.15 -0.98 -25.52
N LYS A 46 -10.33 -0.47 -25.19
CA LYS A 46 -10.56 0.14 -23.87
C LYS A 46 -10.74 -0.92 -22.79
N ILE A 47 -11.33 -2.06 -23.13
CA ILE A 47 -11.42 -3.21 -22.24
C ILE A 47 -10.02 -3.72 -21.87
N GLU A 48 -9.14 -3.88 -22.85
CA GLU A 48 -7.78 -4.36 -22.62
C GLU A 48 -6.95 -3.36 -21.79
N LYS A 49 -7.04 -2.05 -22.12
CA LYS A 49 -6.43 -0.99 -21.30
C LYS A 49 -6.96 -0.99 -19.86
N GLY A 50 -8.28 -1.07 -19.68
CA GLY A 50 -8.91 -1.10 -18.36
C GLY A 50 -8.46 -2.30 -17.54
N LYS A 51 -8.46 -3.50 -18.15
CA LYS A 51 -7.94 -4.73 -17.52
C LYS A 51 -6.48 -4.57 -17.11
N LYS A 52 -5.63 -4.07 -17.99
CA LYS A 52 -4.21 -3.86 -17.69
C LYS A 52 -4.05 -2.92 -16.50
N MET A 53 -4.79 -1.82 -16.49
CA MET A 53 -4.76 -0.84 -15.40
C MET A 53 -5.23 -1.43 -14.07
N LEU A 54 -6.27 -2.27 -14.08
CA LEU A 54 -6.73 -3.02 -12.90
C LEU A 54 -5.68 -4.00 -12.40
N VAL A 55 -5.01 -4.74 -13.29
CA VAL A 55 -3.91 -5.66 -12.91
C VAL A 55 -2.77 -4.90 -12.23
N TRP A 56 -2.36 -3.75 -12.78
CA TRP A 56 -1.35 -2.89 -12.15
C TRP A 56 -1.81 -2.34 -10.79
N ALA A 57 -3.09 -1.95 -10.66
CA ALA A 57 -3.64 -1.48 -9.40
C ALA A 57 -3.65 -2.60 -8.34
N VAL A 58 -4.03 -3.83 -8.71
CA VAL A 58 -3.99 -5.00 -7.83
C VAL A 58 -2.57 -5.34 -7.40
N MET A 59 -1.60 -5.28 -8.31
CA MET A 59 -0.17 -5.46 -7.97
C MET A 59 0.32 -4.39 -6.99
N GLY A 60 -0.11 -3.13 -7.16
CA GLY A 60 0.20 -2.04 -6.23
C GLY A 60 -0.41 -2.24 -4.85
N LEU A 61 -1.70 -2.63 -4.79
CA LEU A 61 -2.39 -2.98 -3.55
C LEU A 61 -1.74 -4.16 -2.84
N ALA A 62 -1.37 -5.21 -3.57
CA ALA A 62 -0.66 -6.37 -3.03
C ALA A 62 0.69 -5.98 -2.43
N LEU A 63 1.43 -5.07 -3.08
CA LEU A 63 2.70 -4.56 -2.57
C LEU A 63 2.52 -3.74 -1.29
N ILE A 64 1.49 -2.90 -1.21
CA ILE A 64 1.18 -2.10 -0.02
C ILE A 64 0.76 -2.99 1.15
N PHE A 65 -0.14 -3.95 0.91
CA PHE A 65 -0.54 -4.91 1.93
C PHE A 65 0.64 -5.80 2.37
N GLY A 66 1.48 -6.23 1.43
CA GLY A 66 2.71 -6.97 1.73
C GLY A 66 3.68 -6.17 2.60
N ALA A 67 3.93 -4.90 2.25
CA ALA A 67 4.76 -4.00 3.04
C ALA A 67 4.20 -3.77 4.45
N TYR A 68 2.87 -3.60 4.57
CA TYR A 68 2.20 -3.47 5.86
C TYR A 68 2.35 -4.74 6.70
N ALA A 69 2.08 -5.92 6.11
CA ALA A 69 2.18 -7.20 6.80
C ALA A 69 3.61 -7.47 7.30
N ILE A 70 4.63 -7.19 6.49
CA ILE A 70 6.03 -7.32 6.88
C ILE A 70 6.38 -6.34 8.01
N THR A 71 5.92 -5.09 7.92
CA THR A 71 6.18 -4.07 8.95
C THR A 71 5.56 -4.49 10.29
N ASP A 72 4.29 -4.89 10.27
CA ASP A 72 3.57 -5.36 11.45
C ASP A 72 4.22 -6.63 12.03
N PHE A 73 4.67 -7.55 11.16
CA PHE A 73 5.42 -8.74 11.58
C PHE A 73 6.74 -8.38 12.27
N ILE A 74 7.53 -7.45 11.72
CA ILE A 74 8.79 -7.01 12.35
C ILE A 74 8.51 -6.33 13.69
N ILE A 75 7.51 -5.45 13.77
CA ILE A 75 7.14 -4.77 15.02
C ILE A 75 6.72 -5.80 16.08
N LYS A 76 5.88 -6.77 15.71
CA LYS A 76 5.44 -7.85 16.61
C LYS A 76 6.59 -8.78 16.99
N ALA A 77 7.49 -9.11 16.07
CA ALA A 77 8.66 -9.93 16.36
C ALA A 77 9.61 -9.23 17.34
N VAL A 78 9.86 -7.94 17.17
CA VAL A 78 10.71 -7.16 18.09
C VAL A 78 10.01 -6.98 19.45
N THR A 79 8.72 -6.65 19.46
CA THR A 79 7.97 -6.42 20.71
C THR A 79 7.72 -7.73 21.47
N GLY A 80 7.45 -8.83 20.76
CA GLY A 80 7.24 -10.16 21.33
C GLY A 80 8.53 -10.87 21.74
N ALA A 81 9.66 -10.61 21.07
CA ALA A 81 10.97 -11.05 21.52
C ALA A 81 11.44 -10.28 22.76
N THR A 82 10.90 -9.07 23.01
CA THR A 82 11.13 -8.29 24.24
C THR A 82 10.07 -8.62 25.29
N GLY A 83 9.67 -9.90 25.38
CA GLY A 83 8.74 -10.43 26.38
C GLY A 83 9.34 -10.51 27.80
N THR A 84 10.10 -9.49 28.20
CA THR A 84 10.49 -9.02 29.55
C THR A 84 11.11 -7.64 29.39
#